data_AF-A0A5J5U3H5-F1
#
_entry.id   AF-A0A5J5U3H5-F1
#
_cell.length_a   1.000
_cell.length_b   1.000
_cell.length_c   1.000
_cell.angle_alpha   90.00
_cell.angle_beta   90.00
_cell.angle_gamma   90.00
#
_symmetry.space_group_name_H-M   'P 1'
#
loop_
_entity.id
_entity.type
_entity.pdbx_description
1 polymer ?
#
loop_
_entity_poly.entity_id
_entity_poly.type
_entity_poly.pdbx_seq_one_letter_code
_entity_poly.pdbx_strand_id
1 'polypeptide(L)'
;MMLQTPKILLLIVTLFRYIIYTLQHLHLFYMIVLRNLFHLTGIQKHCQGRFIQTYGTHIIVGMAVGGQDLLCVRQNYSSAIPPSELRGYLEDLGDVMFSDGKSPSLLQRKTRDGKQKVPEVFNHIFKSNSLQLASIAETSSKDGLTIISSKRGGNVVLRSHSNWLQTVPTKPEGILFKFVPITSLLSGIPGSGYLSHAINLYLRYKPAPEDLRYFLEFQVPRQWAPMFCELPLRHQRKKSSCPSLQFAFLGPKIQVSCAQVSSDLKPVVGLRLYLEGKKCNRLALHVQHLSSLPNMMTTSGRPCQWRGSDDYRPSDQFLEPVRWKRYSNVCTSVVKHDPNWLQEVSSGVFIVTGAQLLCTGKWAKTVLHLRLLYTHIPNCTIRKTEWAVAPETTRKANFLTNLSTTFTFTQRTVNGQQKQAPTALNSGVYPDGPPAPIRSKKLLKYMDMSEVVRRPHDAPGHWLVTAAKIVNEGGKISLQVKFALLDYP
;
A
#
# COMPACT_ATOMS: atom_id res chain seq x y z
N MET A 1 10.19 2.81 21.84
CA MET A 1 9.09 2.04 21.21
C MET A 1 9.61 1.51 19.88
N MET A 2 10.12 0.27 19.86
CA MET A 2 10.69 -0.33 18.65
C MET A 2 9.59 -1.02 17.83
N LEU A 3 9.37 -0.55 16.61
CA LEU A 3 8.65 -1.30 15.59
C LEU A 3 9.51 -2.48 15.15
N GLN A 4 9.04 -3.69 15.43
CA GLN A 4 9.77 -4.92 15.19
C GLN A 4 9.42 -5.46 13.79
N THR A 5 10.33 -5.30 12.83
CA THR A 5 10.56 -6.27 11.74
C THR A 5 12.07 -6.33 11.43
N PRO A 6 12.60 -7.48 10.96
CA PRO A 6 13.96 -7.91 11.27
C PRO A 6 15.04 -7.23 10.42
N LYS A 7 15.56 -6.10 10.88
CA LYS A 7 16.93 -5.67 10.56
C LYS A 7 17.52 -5.30 11.89
N ILE A 8 18.40 -6.15 12.43
CA ILE A 8 19.02 -5.87 13.71
C ILE A 8 19.85 -4.60 13.51
N LEU A 9 19.40 -3.54 14.16
CA LEU A 9 20.09 -2.27 14.23
C LEU A 9 20.72 -2.20 15.62
N LEU A 10 22.04 -2.36 15.68
CA LEU A 10 22.82 -2.14 16.89
C LEU A 10 23.35 -0.70 16.86
N LEU A 11 23.16 0.01 17.96
CA LEU A 11 23.37 1.45 18.07
C LEU A 11 24.25 1.73 19.29
N ILE A 12 25.35 2.46 19.08
CA ILE A 12 26.10 3.12 20.15
C ILE A 12 25.93 4.63 19.98
N VAL A 13 25.53 5.29 21.06
CA VAL A 13 25.35 6.74 21.12
C VAL A 13 26.14 7.29 22.28
N THR A 14 27.00 8.27 22.01
CA THR A 14 27.67 9.02 23.06
C THR A 14 27.12 10.44 23.08
N LEU A 15 26.44 10.80 24.17
CA LEU A 15 25.85 12.11 24.41
C LEU A 15 26.75 12.90 25.36
N PHE A 16 27.11 14.12 24.99
CA PHE A 16 27.94 14.97 25.83
C PHE A 16 27.31 16.35 26.05
N ARG A 17 27.25 16.75 27.32
CA ARG A 17 26.69 18.00 27.86
C ARG A 17 25.44 18.48 27.11
N TYR A 18 24.28 18.16 27.66
CA TYR A 18 23.03 18.70 27.14
C TYR A 18 22.31 19.54 28.19
N ILE A 19 21.78 20.67 27.75
CA ILE A 19 20.83 21.46 28.52
C ILE A 19 19.44 21.05 28.06
N ILE A 20 18.58 20.64 29.00
CA ILE A 20 17.18 20.33 28.73
C ILE A 20 16.40 21.64 28.77
N TYR A 21 15.84 22.06 27.65
CA TYR A 21 14.86 23.13 27.62
C TYR A 21 13.46 22.53 27.64
N THR A 22 12.68 22.83 28.68
CA THR A 22 11.23 22.61 28.71
C THR A 22 10.55 23.83 28.08
N LEU A 23 9.98 23.66 26.89
CA LEU A 23 9.37 24.73 26.08
C LEU A 23 7.95 25.08 26.56
N GLN A 24 7.73 25.16 27.86
CA GLN A 24 6.41 25.23 28.47
C GLN A 24 5.67 26.55 28.14
N HIS A 25 6.39 27.68 28.09
CA HIS A 25 5.84 28.97 27.66
C HIS A 25 5.59 29.05 26.14
N LEU A 26 6.44 28.41 25.33
CA LEU A 26 6.25 28.33 23.88
C LEU A 26 5.02 27.49 23.54
N HIS A 27 4.81 26.39 24.28
CA HIS A 27 3.61 25.57 24.16
C HIS A 27 2.35 26.40 24.42
N LEU A 28 2.29 27.18 25.50
CA LEU A 28 1.11 28.01 25.80
C LEU A 28 0.83 29.08 24.72
N PHE A 29 1.88 29.73 24.21
CA PHE A 29 1.76 30.75 23.16
C PHE A 29 1.27 30.15 21.83
N TYR A 30 1.89 29.06 21.37
CA TYR A 30 1.45 28.37 20.16
C TYR A 30 0.07 27.72 20.32
N MET A 31 -0.31 27.27 21.53
CA MET A 31 -1.68 26.83 21.83
C MET A 31 -2.67 27.94 21.50
N ILE A 32 -2.44 29.14 22.01
CA ILE A 32 -3.35 30.27 21.84
C ILE A 32 -3.39 30.70 20.37
N VAL A 33 -2.24 30.84 19.71
CA VAL A 33 -2.16 31.29 18.31
C VAL A 33 -2.76 30.27 17.34
N LEU A 34 -2.40 28.98 17.42
CA LEU A 34 -3.01 27.95 16.56
C LEU A 34 -4.51 27.84 16.84
N ARG A 35 -4.92 27.81 18.11
CA ARG A 35 -6.33 27.69 18.46
C ARG A 35 -7.13 28.88 17.93
N ASN A 36 -6.62 30.11 18.04
CA ASN A 36 -7.26 31.29 17.45
C ASN A 36 -7.33 31.22 15.92
N LEU A 37 -6.24 30.80 15.25
CA LEU A 37 -6.24 30.61 13.79
C LEU A 37 -7.31 29.61 13.35
N PHE A 38 -7.45 28.49 14.05
CA PHE A 38 -8.44 27.45 13.75
C PHE A 38 -9.86 27.82 14.16
N HIS A 39 -10.02 28.65 15.20
CA HIS A 39 -11.33 29.15 15.62
C HIS A 39 -11.91 30.18 14.64
N LEU A 40 -11.05 30.98 14.00
CA LEU A 40 -11.47 31.94 12.97
C LEU A 40 -11.73 31.29 11.60
N THR A 41 -10.91 30.31 11.21
CA THR A 41 -10.95 29.76 9.83
C THR A 41 -11.70 28.44 9.71
N GLY A 42 -11.85 27.69 10.80
CA GLY A 42 -12.37 26.32 10.80
C GLY A 42 -11.46 25.32 10.08
N ILE A 43 -11.46 24.05 10.50
CA ILE A 43 -10.72 22.99 9.78
C ILE A 43 -11.59 22.51 8.62
N GLN A 44 -11.40 23.08 7.43
CA GLN A 44 -12.06 22.59 6.23
C GLN A 44 -11.50 21.22 5.80
N LYS A 45 -12.39 20.31 5.37
CA LYS A 45 -12.03 18.95 4.93
C LYS A 45 -10.95 18.93 3.83
N HIS A 46 -10.93 19.94 2.97
CA HIS A 46 -10.03 19.99 1.79
C HIS A 46 -8.61 20.49 2.08
N CYS A 47 -8.34 21.02 3.27
CA CYS A 47 -7.05 21.65 3.59
C CYS A 47 -6.11 20.76 4.39
N GLN A 48 -6.50 19.51 4.70
CA GLN A 48 -5.75 18.61 5.59
C GLN A 48 -4.39 18.20 5.03
N GLY A 49 -4.30 17.89 3.74
CA GLY A 49 -3.04 17.53 3.09
C GLY A 49 -2.02 18.67 3.15
N ARG A 50 -2.46 19.90 2.82
CA ARG A 50 -1.63 21.11 2.94
C ARG A 50 -1.21 21.36 4.39
N PHE A 51 -2.12 21.18 5.35
CA PHE A 51 -1.79 21.33 6.76
C PHE A 51 -0.66 20.39 7.19
N ILE A 52 -0.74 19.09 6.85
CA ILE A 52 0.30 18.11 7.19
C ILE A 52 1.64 18.46 6.53
N GLN A 53 1.62 18.93 5.28
CA GLN A 53 2.83 19.38 4.58
C GLN A 53 3.47 20.61 5.24
N THR A 54 2.66 21.59 5.64
CA THR A 54 3.16 22.86 6.19
C THR A 54 3.58 22.75 7.66
N TYR A 55 2.76 22.10 8.49
CA TYR A 55 2.94 22.07 9.95
C TYR A 55 3.44 20.72 10.48
N GLY A 56 3.46 19.68 9.65
CA GLY A 56 3.82 18.34 10.07
C GLY A 56 2.71 17.64 10.88
N THR A 57 3.12 16.61 11.61
CA THR A 57 2.20 15.74 12.39
C THR A 57 2.33 15.92 13.90
N HIS A 58 3.47 16.43 14.36
CA HIS A 58 3.83 16.53 15.77
C HIS A 58 4.50 17.87 16.04
N ILE A 59 4.39 18.32 17.29
CA ILE A 59 5.05 19.52 17.78
C ILE A 59 6.11 19.13 18.80
N ILE A 60 7.22 19.86 18.76
CA ILE A 60 8.33 19.70 19.69
C ILE A 60 7.95 20.40 21.00
N VAL A 61 7.80 19.63 22.08
CA VAL A 61 7.47 20.14 23.43
C VAL A 61 8.69 20.21 24.35
N GLY A 62 9.79 19.60 23.93
CA GLY A 62 11.06 19.66 24.63
C GLY A 62 12.18 19.23 23.72
N MET A 63 13.36 19.79 23.95
CA MET A 63 14.57 19.43 23.20
C MET A 63 15.78 19.40 24.14
N ALA A 64 16.68 18.47 23.89
CA ALA A 64 18.02 18.48 24.44
C ALA A 64 18.97 19.08 23.40
N VAL A 65 19.74 20.08 23.80
CA VAL A 65 20.66 20.82 22.94
C VAL A 65 22.08 20.52 23.39
N GLY A 66 22.94 20.09 22.48
CA GLY A 66 24.31 19.66 22.77
C GLY A 66 25.00 19.10 21.53
N GLY A 67 25.78 18.05 21.71
CA GLY A 67 26.47 17.33 20.63
C GLY A 67 26.19 15.84 20.69
N GLN A 68 26.06 15.21 19.52
CA GLN A 68 25.81 13.79 19.38
C GLN A 68 26.75 13.21 18.33
N ASP A 69 27.50 12.18 18.73
CA ASP A 69 28.31 11.36 17.83
C ASP A 69 27.75 9.93 17.89
N LEU A 70 27.26 9.45 16.75
CA LEU A 70 26.41 8.27 16.66
C LEU A 70 26.92 7.29 15.61
N LEU A 71 26.94 6.02 16.01
CA LEU A 71 27.38 4.91 15.17
C LEU A 71 26.34 3.80 15.21
N CYS A 72 25.81 3.45 14.04
CA CYS A 72 24.89 2.35 13.85
C CYS A 72 25.52 1.26 12.99
N VAL A 73 25.24 0.01 13.30
CA VAL A 73 25.39 -1.10 12.35
C VAL A 73 24.02 -1.66 12.02
N ARG A 74 23.73 -1.74 10.73
CA ARG A 74 22.57 -2.39 10.16
C ARG A 74 22.97 -3.72 9.54
N GLN A 75 22.33 -4.79 9.99
CA GLN A 75 22.55 -6.14 9.48
C GLN A 75 21.43 -6.58 8.52
N ASN A 76 21.80 -7.07 7.33
CA ASN A 76 20.90 -7.71 6.37
C ASN A 76 20.74 -9.21 6.66
N TYR A 77 19.62 -9.79 6.22
CA TYR A 77 19.29 -11.22 6.40
C TYR A 77 20.30 -12.20 5.79
N SER A 78 21.09 -11.75 4.82
CA SER A 78 22.14 -12.55 4.17
C SER A 78 23.42 -12.65 5.00
N SER A 79 23.51 -11.93 6.11
CA SER A 79 24.70 -11.92 6.97
C SER A 79 24.74 -13.18 7.85
N ALA A 80 25.88 -13.87 7.86
CA ALA A 80 26.11 -15.07 8.67
C ALA A 80 26.61 -14.76 10.10
N ILE A 81 26.81 -13.48 10.44
CA ILE A 81 27.43 -13.05 11.71
C ILE A 81 26.39 -13.04 12.83
N PRO A 82 26.64 -13.68 13.99
CA PRO A 82 25.70 -13.64 15.10
C PRO A 82 25.64 -12.24 15.75
N PRO A 83 24.48 -11.80 16.26
CA PRO A 83 24.32 -10.45 16.83
C PRO A 83 25.22 -10.16 18.04
N SER A 84 25.61 -11.18 18.81
CA SER A 84 26.51 -11.07 19.96
C SER A 84 27.94 -10.71 19.54
N GLU A 85 28.44 -11.29 18.45
CA GLU A 85 29.74 -10.92 17.88
C GLU A 85 29.69 -9.53 17.27
N LEU A 86 28.60 -9.20 16.57
CA LEU A 86 28.40 -7.88 15.97
C LEU A 86 28.40 -6.76 17.00
N ARG A 87 27.77 -7.00 18.16
CA ARG A 87 27.79 -6.08 19.29
C ARG A 87 29.22 -5.84 19.80
N GLY A 88 30.01 -6.91 19.95
CA GLY A 88 31.42 -6.79 20.36
C GLY A 88 32.23 -5.95 19.38
N TYR A 89 32.10 -6.19 18.07
CA TYR A 89 32.79 -5.37 17.06
C TYR A 89 32.36 -3.90 17.08
N LEU A 90 31.09 -3.62 17.40
CA LEU A 90 30.59 -2.25 17.51
C LEU A 90 31.14 -1.54 18.77
N GLU A 91 31.23 -2.25 19.90
CA GLU A 91 31.83 -1.75 21.14
C GLU A 91 33.33 -1.44 20.92
N ASP A 92 34.08 -2.39 20.33
CA ASP A 92 35.49 -2.19 19.99
C ASP A 92 35.70 -0.99 19.06
N LEU A 93 34.86 -0.84 18.02
CA LEU A 93 34.91 0.29 17.10
C LEU A 93 34.58 1.62 17.81
N GLY A 94 33.58 1.61 18.71
CA GLY A 94 33.21 2.77 19.52
C GLY A 94 34.36 3.24 20.40
N ASP A 95 35.03 2.33 21.10
CA ASP A 95 36.16 2.64 21.98
C ASP A 95 37.30 3.31 21.22
N VAL A 96 37.60 2.84 20.01
CA VAL A 96 38.68 3.38 19.19
C VAL A 96 38.31 4.76 18.64
N MET A 97 37.09 4.92 18.11
CA MET A 97 36.68 6.18 17.50
C MET A 97 36.46 7.29 18.54
N PHE A 98 35.82 6.98 19.67
CA PHE A 98 35.53 8.00 20.69
C PHE A 98 36.73 8.31 21.60
N SER A 99 37.75 7.45 21.61
CA SER A 99 39.01 7.70 22.32
C SER A 99 40.14 8.23 21.42
N ASP A 100 39.83 8.69 20.21
CA ASP A 100 40.82 9.19 19.23
C ASP A 100 41.96 8.20 18.93
N GLY A 101 41.65 6.90 18.86
CA GLY A 101 42.63 5.85 18.60
C GLY A 101 43.54 5.53 19.79
N LYS A 102 43.30 6.10 20.98
CA LYS A 102 44.07 5.82 22.21
C LYS A 102 43.63 4.53 22.92
N SER A 103 42.57 3.88 22.46
CA SER A 103 42.09 2.62 23.04
C SER A 103 42.97 1.44 22.62
N PRO A 104 43.43 0.58 23.56
CA PRO A 104 44.20 -0.61 23.25
C PRO A 104 43.38 -1.74 22.61
N SER A 105 42.06 -1.59 22.44
CA SER A 105 41.15 -2.65 21.96
C SER A 105 41.35 -3.03 20.48
N LEU A 106 42.15 -2.27 19.73
CA LEU A 106 42.16 -2.33 18.26
C LEU A 106 42.44 -3.72 17.67
N LEU A 107 43.15 -4.64 18.34
CA LEU A 107 43.65 -5.84 17.65
C LEU A 107 43.90 -7.08 18.52
N GLN A 108 43.04 -7.42 19.50
CA GLN A 108 43.16 -8.77 20.10
C GLN A 108 41.96 -9.33 20.86
N ARG A 109 40.84 -9.63 20.17
CA ARG A 109 40.02 -10.78 20.58
C ARG A 109 40.75 -12.06 20.14
N LYS A 110 41.88 -12.39 20.79
CA LYS A 110 42.50 -13.72 20.66
C LYS A 110 41.62 -14.69 21.44
N THR A 111 40.65 -15.30 20.78
CA THR A 111 40.19 -16.62 21.22
C THR A 111 41.29 -17.63 20.94
N ARG A 112 41.35 -18.66 21.79
CA ARG A 112 42.43 -19.67 21.88
C ARG A 112 42.64 -20.49 20.60
N ASP A 113 41.88 -20.24 19.55
CA ASP A 113 41.87 -20.99 18.30
C ASP A 113 41.58 -20.05 17.11
N GLY A 114 42.61 -19.78 16.29
CA GLY A 114 42.49 -19.11 14.98
C GLY A 114 42.09 -17.63 14.94
N LYS A 115 42.76 -16.83 14.10
CA LYS A 115 42.45 -15.40 13.88
C LYS A 115 41.01 -15.23 13.35
N GLN A 116 40.11 -14.67 14.17
CA GLN A 116 38.78 -14.27 13.70
C GLN A 116 38.95 -13.08 12.74
N LYS A 117 38.56 -13.27 11.47
CA LYS A 117 38.64 -12.21 10.45
C LYS A 117 37.59 -11.15 10.78
N VAL A 118 38.06 -9.99 11.29
CA VAL A 118 37.20 -8.81 11.48
C VAL A 118 36.54 -8.47 10.14
N PRO A 119 35.20 -8.31 10.08
CA PRO A 119 34.50 -8.04 8.83
C PRO A 119 35.05 -6.79 8.13
N GLU A 120 35.14 -6.83 6.81
CA GLU A 120 35.86 -5.80 6.03
C GLU A 120 35.31 -4.39 6.24
N VAL A 121 34.01 -4.21 6.55
CA VAL A 121 33.41 -2.87 6.79
C VAL A 121 34.09 -2.15 7.95
N PHE A 122 34.38 -2.86 9.04
CA PHE A 122 35.00 -2.26 10.21
C PHE A 122 36.42 -1.81 9.86
N ASN A 123 37.18 -2.64 9.14
CA ASN A 123 38.51 -2.30 8.63
C ASN A 123 38.49 -1.13 7.64
N HIS A 124 37.45 -1.01 6.82
CA HIS A 124 37.29 0.12 5.92
C HIS A 124 37.09 1.41 6.71
N ILE A 125 36.22 1.45 7.73
CA ILE A 125 36.06 2.65 8.57
C ILE A 125 37.35 3.03 9.31
N PHE A 126 38.11 2.05 9.81
CA PHE A 126 39.42 2.31 10.42
C PHE A 126 40.44 2.91 9.43
N LYS A 127 40.32 2.59 8.13
CA LYS A 127 41.23 3.07 7.06
C LYS A 127 40.73 4.32 6.34
N SER A 128 39.42 4.48 6.18
CA SER A 128 38.75 5.61 5.54
C SER A 128 38.46 6.68 6.58
N ASN A 129 39.52 7.23 7.15
CA ASN A 129 39.50 8.37 8.08
C ASN A 129 39.06 9.71 7.42
N SER A 130 38.33 9.68 6.31
CA SER A 130 38.25 10.86 5.42
C SER A 130 37.16 10.81 4.34
N LEU A 131 35.87 10.73 4.68
CA LEU A 131 34.83 11.20 3.74
C LEU A 131 33.77 12.01 4.49
N GLN A 132 33.94 13.34 4.40
CA GLN A 132 32.92 14.38 4.50
C GLN A 132 31.72 14.09 5.44
N LEU A 133 31.97 14.09 6.75
CA LEU A 133 30.93 14.05 7.78
C LEU A 133 30.25 15.43 7.88
N ALA A 134 29.36 15.72 6.95
CA ALA A 134 28.24 16.67 7.16
C ALA A 134 26.89 16.00 6.82
N SER A 135 26.94 14.74 6.40
CA SER A 135 25.81 13.96 5.91
C SER A 135 26.05 12.51 6.33
N ILE A 136 24.97 11.82 6.66
CA ILE A 136 24.93 10.38 6.99
C ILE A 136 25.84 9.61 6.01
N ALA A 137 26.88 8.95 6.52
CA ALA A 137 27.77 8.13 5.70
C ALA A 137 27.38 6.65 5.84
N GLU A 138 27.08 5.99 4.72
CA GLU A 138 26.71 4.57 4.68
C GLU A 138 27.80 3.75 3.96
N THR A 139 28.43 2.80 4.63
CA THR A 139 29.37 1.86 4.01
C THR A 139 28.83 0.44 4.09
N SER A 140 28.65 -0.24 2.95
CA SER A 140 28.13 -1.61 2.87
C SER A 140 29.23 -2.61 2.50
N SER A 141 29.25 -3.79 3.14
CA SER A 141 30.11 -4.92 2.73
C SER A 141 29.38 -6.01 1.97
N LYS A 142 30.18 -6.92 1.40
CA LYS A 142 29.77 -8.25 0.95
C LYS A 142 29.19 -9.13 2.07
N ASP A 143 29.52 -8.86 3.34
CA ASP A 143 29.04 -9.60 4.52
C ASP A 143 27.60 -9.22 4.94
N GLY A 144 26.93 -8.37 4.15
CA GLY A 144 25.57 -7.91 4.43
C GLY A 144 25.46 -6.94 5.60
N LEU A 145 26.57 -6.29 5.99
CA LEU A 145 26.62 -5.27 7.03
C LEU A 145 26.74 -3.88 6.41
N THR A 146 25.96 -2.94 6.94
CA THR A 146 26.05 -1.50 6.60
C THR A 146 26.31 -0.71 7.88
N ILE A 147 27.38 0.07 7.91
CA ILE A 147 27.67 0.98 9.03
C ILE A 147 27.24 2.38 8.66
N ILE A 148 26.60 3.06 9.60
CA ILE A 148 26.05 4.40 9.47
C ILE A 148 26.62 5.28 10.58
N SER A 149 27.37 6.32 10.21
CA SER A 149 27.86 7.32 11.17
C SER A 149 27.12 8.65 11.00
N SER A 150 26.79 9.29 12.12
CA SER A 150 26.12 10.58 12.15
C SER A 150 26.63 11.41 13.31
N LYS A 151 27.09 12.63 13.01
CA LYS A 151 27.60 13.58 14.00
C LYS A 151 26.81 14.89 13.88
N ARG A 152 26.36 15.42 15.01
CA ARG A 152 25.51 16.62 15.13
C ARG A 152 26.00 17.52 16.25
N GLY A 153 25.90 18.83 16.07
CA GLY A 153 26.47 19.83 16.98
C GLY A 153 28.00 19.92 16.89
N GLY A 154 28.55 21.03 17.34
CA GLY A 154 29.97 21.37 17.22
C GLY A 154 30.42 21.58 15.77
N ASN A 155 31.74 21.59 15.56
CA ASN A 155 32.33 21.63 14.23
C ASN A 155 32.51 20.21 13.69
N VAL A 156 31.53 19.75 12.90
CA VAL A 156 31.49 18.39 12.34
C VAL A 156 32.68 18.07 11.40
N VAL A 157 33.40 19.10 10.92
CA VAL A 157 34.60 18.95 10.08
C VAL A 157 35.80 18.40 10.88
N LEU A 158 35.79 18.51 12.22
CA LEU A 158 36.88 18.05 13.07
C LEU A 158 36.94 16.52 13.13
N ARG A 159 38.15 15.99 12.88
CA ARG A 159 38.42 14.54 12.79
C ARG A 159 38.50 13.87 14.15
N SER A 160 39.15 14.53 15.12
CA SER A 160 39.28 14.02 16.48
C SER A 160 37.98 14.26 17.25
N HIS A 161 37.49 13.21 17.90
CA HIS A 161 36.35 13.23 18.80
C HIS A 161 36.59 14.20 19.97
N SER A 162 37.79 14.21 20.58
CA SER A 162 38.10 15.15 21.67
C SER A 162 38.09 16.61 21.20
N ASN A 163 38.66 16.89 20.03
CA ASN A 163 38.67 18.26 19.48
C ASN A 163 37.25 18.69 19.07
N TRP A 164 36.47 17.79 18.48
CA TRP A 164 35.07 18.04 18.18
C TRP A 164 34.27 18.34 19.45
N LEU A 165 34.47 17.54 20.51
CA LEU A 165 33.77 17.67 21.78
C LEU A 165 33.98 19.06 22.42
N GLN A 166 35.18 19.63 22.29
CA GLN A 166 35.47 20.99 22.77
C GLN A 166 34.68 22.08 22.03
N THR A 167 34.24 21.82 20.79
CA THR A 167 33.45 22.78 19.99
C THR A 167 31.94 22.66 20.21
N VAL A 168 31.47 21.62 20.90
CA VAL A 168 30.04 21.41 21.16
C VAL A 168 29.42 22.54 21.99
N PRO A 169 30.05 23.04 23.08
CA PRO A 169 29.46 24.14 23.86
C PRO A 169 29.33 25.45 23.08
N THR A 170 30.21 25.71 22.11
CA THR A 170 30.19 26.97 21.33
C THR A 170 29.23 26.91 20.14
N LYS A 171 28.90 25.73 19.63
CA LYS A 171 27.95 25.51 18.53
C LYS A 171 27.06 24.29 18.77
N PRO A 172 26.18 24.29 19.78
CA PRO A 172 25.36 23.12 20.07
C PRO A 172 24.19 22.99 19.08
N GLU A 173 23.70 21.76 18.90
CA GLU A 173 22.57 21.43 18.02
C GLU A 173 21.52 20.60 18.79
N GLY A 174 20.28 20.56 18.29
CA GLY A 174 19.22 19.72 18.85
C GLY A 174 19.50 18.23 18.60
N ILE A 175 19.76 17.49 19.67
CA ILE A 175 20.17 16.07 19.62
C ILE A 175 19.04 15.11 20.01
N LEU A 176 18.12 15.56 20.85
CA LEU A 176 16.96 14.77 21.27
C LEU A 176 15.72 15.66 21.30
N PHE A 177 14.62 15.14 20.77
CA PHE A 177 13.37 15.88 20.67
C PHE A 177 12.25 15.08 21.33
N LYS A 178 11.42 15.75 22.11
CA LYS A 178 10.16 15.22 22.64
C LYS A 178 9.01 15.78 21.82
N PHE A 179 8.18 14.88 21.30
CA PHE A 179 7.09 15.21 20.40
C PHE A 179 5.74 14.93 21.04
N VAL A 180 4.76 15.77 20.76
CA VAL A 180 3.34 15.55 21.07
C VAL A 180 2.55 15.70 19.77
N PRO A 181 1.53 14.84 19.51
CA PRO A 181 0.70 14.98 18.32
C PRO A 181 0.04 16.35 18.25
N ILE A 182 0.11 17.01 17.09
CA ILE A 182 -0.49 18.33 16.87
C ILE A 182 -1.99 18.35 17.13
N THR A 183 -2.65 17.19 17.00
CA THR A 183 -4.08 16.99 17.29
C THR A 183 -4.43 17.24 18.75
N SER A 184 -3.49 17.08 19.68
CA SER A 184 -3.72 17.30 21.12
C SER A 184 -4.12 18.75 21.41
N LEU A 185 -3.65 19.67 20.58
CA LEU A 185 -3.86 21.11 20.68
C LEU A 185 -5.18 21.57 20.07
N LEU A 186 -5.78 20.70 19.25
CA LEU A 186 -7.01 20.95 18.51
C LEU A 186 -8.22 20.32 19.21
N SER A 187 -8.03 19.79 20.42
CA SER A 187 -9.12 19.27 21.25
C SER A 187 -10.16 20.37 21.51
N GLY A 188 -11.43 20.03 21.31
CA GLY A 188 -12.55 20.98 21.45
C GLY A 188 -12.83 21.87 20.23
N ILE A 189 -12.01 21.83 19.17
CA ILE A 189 -12.29 22.56 17.92
C ILE A 189 -13.16 21.70 17.00
N PRO A 190 -14.28 22.22 16.46
CA PRO A 190 -15.08 21.52 15.46
C PRO A 190 -14.25 21.12 14.23
N GLY A 191 -14.37 19.86 13.80
CA GLY A 191 -13.63 19.34 12.64
C GLY A 191 -12.22 18.80 12.93
N SER A 192 -11.72 18.92 14.16
CA SER A 192 -10.44 18.33 14.61
C SER A 192 -10.35 16.81 14.39
N GLY A 193 -11.47 16.10 14.49
CA GLY A 193 -11.56 14.66 14.21
C GLY A 193 -11.15 14.30 12.77
N TYR A 194 -11.47 15.16 11.78
CA TYR A 194 -11.08 14.91 10.39
C TYR A 194 -9.57 15.02 10.20
N LEU A 195 -8.94 16.02 10.81
CA LEU A 195 -7.49 16.18 10.74
C LEU A 195 -6.77 15.05 11.50
N SER A 196 -7.29 14.63 12.65
CA SER A 196 -6.73 13.48 13.36
C SER A 196 -6.80 12.20 12.51
N HIS A 197 -7.92 11.97 11.83
CA HIS A 197 -8.06 10.87 10.89
C HIS A 197 -7.04 10.96 9.73
N ALA A 198 -6.89 12.13 9.11
CA ALA A 198 -5.93 12.36 8.04
C ALA A 198 -4.47 12.13 8.48
N ILE A 199 -4.09 12.61 9.65
CA ILE A 199 -2.75 12.39 10.23
C ILE A 199 -2.52 10.90 10.49
N ASN A 200 -3.52 10.19 11.03
CA ASN A 200 -3.42 8.74 11.26
C ASN A 200 -3.24 7.97 9.94
N LEU A 201 -3.97 8.37 8.89
CA LEU A 201 -3.81 7.81 7.55
C LEU A 201 -2.40 8.08 7.00
N TYR A 202 -1.90 9.31 7.12
CA TYR A 202 -0.55 9.67 6.69
C TYR A 202 0.53 8.88 7.45
N LEU A 203 0.42 8.76 8.77
CA LEU A 203 1.40 8.02 9.58
C LEU A 203 1.39 6.52 9.27
N ARG A 204 0.22 5.96 8.90
CA ARG A 204 0.05 4.55 8.55
C ARG A 204 0.60 4.21 7.16
N TYR A 205 0.27 5.02 6.16
CA TYR A 205 0.55 4.70 4.75
C TYR A 205 1.75 5.47 4.17
N LYS A 206 2.12 6.59 4.79
CA LYS A 206 3.21 7.49 4.37
C LYS A 206 3.26 7.72 2.85
N PRO A 207 2.15 8.18 2.23
CA PRO A 207 2.17 8.55 0.82
C PRO A 207 3.17 9.69 0.59
N ALA A 208 3.65 9.81 -0.65
CA ALA A 208 4.50 10.93 -1.06
C ALA A 208 3.76 12.26 -0.79
N PRO A 209 4.49 13.34 -0.43
CA PRO A 209 3.85 14.59 -0.07
C PRO A 209 2.99 15.13 -1.22
N GLU A 210 3.43 15.01 -2.48
CA GLU A 210 2.67 15.48 -3.64
C GLU A 210 1.32 14.77 -3.77
N ASP A 211 1.30 13.47 -3.48
CA ASP A 211 0.11 12.62 -3.60
C ASP A 211 -0.78 12.64 -2.35
N LEU A 212 -0.37 13.28 -1.25
CA LEU A 212 -1.09 13.23 0.03
C LEU A 212 -2.52 13.79 -0.10
N ARG A 213 -2.68 14.88 -0.83
CA ARG A 213 -4.00 15.48 -1.07
C ARG A 213 -4.92 14.49 -1.79
N TYR A 214 -4.41 13.85 -2.84
CA TYR A 214 -5.15 12.86 -3.64
C TYR A 214 -5.47 11.62 -2.82
N PHE A 215 -4.48 11.12 -2.09
CA PHE A 215 -4.65 9.98 -1.21
C PHE A 215 -5.78 10.17 -0.21
N LEU A 216 -5.83 11.32 0.48
CA LEU A 216 -6.86 11.59 1.50
C LEU A 216 -8.27 11.66 0.92
N GLU A 217 -8.47 12.29 -0.24
CA GLU A 217 -9.79 12.34 -0.90
C GLU A 217 -10.26 10.96 -1.38
N PHE A 218 -9.32 10.06 -1.69
CA PHE A 218 -9.62 8.68 -2.06
C PHE A 218 -9.86 7.75 -0.85
N GLN A 219 -9.66 8.24 0.39
CA GLN A 219 -9.97 7.49 1.62
C GLN A 219 -11.45 7.59 2.01
N VAL A 220 -12.32 7.37 1.03
CA VAL A 220 -13.77 7.25 1.23
C VAL A 220 -14.17 5.77 1.27
N PRO A 221 -15.30 5.41 1.89
CA PRO A 221 -15.78 4.03 1.89
C PRO A 221 -15.92 3.50 0.47
N ARG A 222 -15.42 2.27 0.25
CA ARG A 222 -15.53 1.55 -1.02
C ARG A 222 -16.72 0.61 -0.95
N GLN A 223 -17.50 0.56 -2.02
CA GLN A 223 -18.69 -0.28 -2.13
C GLN A 223 -18.63 -1.11 -3.41
N TRP A 224 -19.26 -2.28 -3.37
CA TRP A 224 -19.42 -3.12 -4.55
C TRP A 224 -20.80 -2.90 -5.15
N ALA A 225 -20.85 -2.69 -6.45
CA ALA A 225 -22.06 -2.73 -7.26
C ALA A 225 -22.06 -4.03 -8.11
N PRO A 226 -23.19 -4.76 -8.18
CA PRO A 226 -24.36 -4.62 -7.32
C PRO A 226 -24.03 -4.95 -5.86
N MET A 227 -24.73 -4.30 -4.92
CA MET A 227 -24.60 -4.65 -3.50
C MET A 227 -25.20 -6.04 -3.25
N PHE A 228 -24.58 -6.84 -2.40
CA PHE A 228 -25.01 -8.23 -2.12
C PHE A 228 -26.47 -8.30 -1.62
N CYS A 229 -26.96 -7.24 -0.97
CA CYS A 229 -28.32 -7.12 -0.45
C CYS A 229 -29.34 -6.57 -1.46
N GLU A 230 -28.93 -6.18 -2.66
CA GLU A 230 -29.80 -5.69 -3.74
C GLU A 230 -30.04 -6.74 -4.83
N LEU A 231 -29.81 -8.03 -4.52
CA LEU A 231 -30.49 -9.07 -5.28
C LEU A 231 -31.99 -8.86 -5.04
N PRO A 232 -32.81 -8.60 -6.09
CA PRO A 232 -34.19 -8.23 -5.88
C PRO A 232 -34.89 -9.38 -5.14
N LEU A 233 -35.26 -9.12 -3.87
CA LEU A 233 -36.33 -9.84 -3.18
C LEU A 233 -37.68 -9.66 -3.91
N ARG A 234 -37.72 -8.76 -4.91
CA ARG A 234 -38.81 -8.63 -5.86
C ARG A 234 -38.95 -9.91 -6.67
N HIS A 235 -40.14 -10.48 -6.65
CA HIS A 235 -40.54 -11.57 -7.57
C HIS A 235 -40.29 -11.11 -9.01
N GLN A 236 -39.16 -11.52 -9.62
CA GLN A 236 -38.93 -11.28 -11.04
C GLN A 236 -39.95 -12.11 -11.84
N ARG A 237 -41.06 -11.48 -12.23
CA ARG A 237 -42.12 -12.07 -13.05
C ARG A 237 -41.73 -12.32 -14.51
N LYS A 238 -40.52 -11.99 -14.94
CA LYS A 238 -39.98 -12.35 -16.26
C LYS A 238 -38.65 -13.08 -16.10
N LYS A 239 -38.61 -14.36 -16.49
CA LYS A 239 -37.35 -15.08 -16.77
C LYS A 239 -36.65 -14.32 -17.91
N SER A 240 -35.75 -13.40 -17.59
CA SER A 240 -34.77 -12.94 -18.57
C SER A 240 -33.97 -14.19 -18.96
N SER A 241 -33.99 -14.54 -20.25
CA SER A 241 -33.28 -15.71 -20.77
C SER A 241 -31.77 -15.41 -20.74
N CYS A 242 -31.11 -15.71 -19.62
CA CYS A 242 -29.66 -15.57 -19.55
C CYS A 242 -28.99 -16.55 -20.54
N PRO A 243 -28.13 -16.06 -21.45
CA PRO A 243 -27.39 -16.94 -22.35
C PRO A 243 -26.48 -17.87 -21.53
N SER A 244 -26.29 -19.10 -22.01
CA SER A 244 -25.50 -20.11 -21.30
C SER A 244 -24.21 -20.44 -22.04
N LEU A 245 -23.09 -20.39 -21.31
CA LEU A 245 -21.79 -20.89 -21.73
C LEU A 245 -21.65 -22.35 -21.30
N GLN A 246 -21.08 -23.17 -22.19
CA GLN A 246 -20.77 -24.57 -21.90
C GLN A 246 -19.45 -24.93 -22.55
N PHE A 247 -18.47 -25.36 -21.75
CA PHE A 247 -17.11 -25.61 -22.22
C PHE A 247 -16.84 -27.06 -22.64
N ALA A 248 -17.84 -27.96 -22.57
CA ALA A 248 -17.77 -29.37 -22.98
C ALA A 248 -19.17 -29.94 -23.27
N PHE A 249 -19.29 -30.99 -24.10
CA PHE A 249 -20.57 -31.59 -24.54
C PHE A 249 -21.55 -31.89 -23.39
N LEU A 250 -21.04 -32.45 -22.29
CA LEU A 250 -21.78 -32.76 -21.06
C LEU A 250 -21.25 -31.96 -19.86
N GLY A 251 -20.62 -30.82 -20.13
CA GLY A 251 -20.05 -29.95 -19.09
C GLY A 251 -21.10 -29.13 -18.35
N PRO A 252 -20.75 -28.55 -17.20
CA PRO A 252 -21.66 -27.69 -16.45
C PRO A 252 -21.98 -26.42 -17.27
N LYS A 253 -23.26 -26.01 -17.25
CA LYS A 253 -23.73 -24.79 -17.94
C LYS A 253 -23.63 -23.59 -17.00
N ILE A 254 -22.99 -22.53 -17.48
CA ILE A 254 -22.86 -21.25 -16.77
C ILE A 254 -23.76 -20.24 -17.46
N GLN A 255 -24.72 -19.67 -16.73
CA GLN A 255 -25.55 -18.58 -17.23
C GLN A 255 -24.76 -17.28 -17.13
N VAL A 256 -24.79 -16.42 -18.15
CA VAL A 256 -24.15 -15.09 -18.09
C VAL A 256 -25.20 -14.05 -17.75
N SER A 257 -24.95 -13.27 -16.70
CA SER A 257 -25.74 -12.09 -16.37
C SER A 257 -25.31 -10.94 -17.27
N CYS A 258 -26.17 -10.57 -18.21
CA CYS A 258 -25.95 -9.40 -19.07
C CYS A 258 -26.49 -8.10 -18.44
N ALA A 259 -26.68 -8.05 -17.12
CA ALA A 259 -27.10 -6.85 -16.43
C ALA A 259 -26.01 -5.78 -16.50
N GLN A 260 -26.41 -4.53 -16.77
CA GLN A 260 -25.50 -3.38 -16.74
C GLN A 260 -25.25 -2.99 -15.29
N VAL A 261 -23.98 -2.90 -14.89
CA VAL A 261 -23.56 -2.45 -13.57
C VAL A 261 -22.92 -1.08 -13.73
N SER A 262 -23.61 -0.03 -13.32
CA SER A 262 -23.11 1.35 -13.30
C SER A 262 -22.89 1.81 -11.86
N SER A 263 -21.91 2.71 -11.66
CA SER A 263 -21.61 3.33 -10.36
C SER A 263 -22.05 4.79 -10.28
N ASP A 264 -23.04 5.21 -11.08
CA ASP A 264 -23.61 6.57 -11.08
C ASP A 264 -22.53 7.67 -11.13
N LEU A 265 -21.65 7.60 -12.14
CA LEU A 265 -20.49 8.48 -12.35
C LEU A 265 -19.37 8.37 -11.30
N LYS A 266 -19.53 7.55 -10.25
CA LYS A 266 -18.49 7.35 -9.25
C LYS A 266 -17.36 6.51 -9.85
N PRO A 267 -16.10 6.86 -9.58
CA PRO A 267 -14.99 6.22 -10.24
C PRO A 267 -14.76 4.80 -9.71
N VAL A 268 -14.42 3.90 -10.63
CA VAL A 268 -14.18 2.49 -10.33
C VAL A 268 -12.73 2.27 -9.90
N VAL A 269 -12.56 1.57 -8.79
CA VAL A 269 -11.26 1.25 -8.15
C VAL A 269 -10.94 -0.25 -8.17
N GLY A 270 -11.83 -1.06 -8.75
CA GLY A 270 -11.55 -2.47 -8.98
C GLY A 270 -12.72 -3.23 -9.58
N LEU A 271 -12.44 -4.45 -10.03
CA LEU A 271 -13.40 -5.32 -10.69
C LEU A 271 -13.22 -6.76 -10.19
N ARG A 272 -14.31 -7.53 -10.17
CA ARG A 272 -14.25 -8.98 -9.90
C ARG A 272 -15.32 -9.75 -10.66
N LEU A 273 -14.99 -10.97 -11.07
CA LEU A 273 -15.98 -11.94 -11.53
C LEU A 273 -16.63 -12.62 -10.34
N TYR A 274 -17.93 -12.84 -10.40
CA TYR A 274 -18.70 -13.44 -9.31
C TYR A 274 -19.75 -14.42 -9.83
N LEU A 275 -20.07 -15.44 -9.03
CA LEU A 275 -21.08 -16.44 -9.34
C LEU A 275 -22.33 -16.23 -8.49
N GLU A 276 -23.34 -15.58 -9.07
CA GLU A 276 -24.62 -15.28 -8.44
C GLU A 276 -25.62 -16.44 -8.48
N GLY A 277 -26.70 -16.28 -7.70
CA GLY A 277 -27.86 -17.15 -7.68
C GLY A 277 -27.76 -18.32 -6.71
N LYS A 278 -28.91 -18.93 -6.37
CA LYS A 278 -29.00 -20.04 -5.41
C LYS A 278 -28.13 -21.25 -5.77
N LYS A 279 -27.85 -21.44 -7.07
CA LYS A 279 -27.02 -22.52 -7.63
C LYS A 279 -25.58 -22.09 -7.90
N CYS A 280 -25.21 -20.82 -7.65
CA CYS A 280 -23.89 -20.23 -7.96
C CYS A 280 -23.42 -20.56 -9.38
N ASN A 281 -24.34 -20.45 -10.35
CA ASN A 281 -24.13 -20.81 -11.75
C ASN A 281 -24.39 -19.64 -12.71
N ARG A 282 -24.62 -18.43 -12.18
CA ARG A 282 -24.78 -17.21 -12.96
C ARG A 282 -23.52 -16.35 -12.85
N LEU A 283 -22.74 -16.27 -13.91
CA LEU A 283 -21.60 -15.38 -14.01
C LEU A 283 -22.07 -13.92 -14.06
N ALA A 284 -21.60 -13.12 -13.13
CA ALA A 284 -21.80 -11.68 -13.09
C ALA A 284 -20.45 -10.96 -12.91
N LEU A 285 -20.42 -9.69 -13.27
CA LEU A 285 -19.27 -8.81 -13.08
C LEU A 285 -19.65 -7.77 -12.03
N HIS A 286 -18.84 -7.67 -10.98
CA HIS A 286 -19.04 -6.69 -9.92
C HIS A 286 -17.96 -5.61 -10.04
N VAL A 287 -18.39 -4.40 -9.72
CA VAL A 287 -17.60 -3.17 -9.84
C VAL A 287 -17.40 -2.59 -8.45
N GLN A 288 -16.15 -2.38 -8.03
CA GLN A 288 -15.86 -1.67 -6.81
C GLN A 288 -15.72 -0.19 -7.12
N HIS A 289 -16.55 0.65 -6.51
CA HIS A 289 -16.52 2.09 -6.70
C HIS A 289 -16.39 2.81 -5.35
N LEU A 290 -16.00 4.07 -5.41
CA LEU A 290 -16.04 4.96 -4.25
C LEU A 290 -17.50 5.28 -3.91
N SER A 291 -17.83 5.42 -2.62
CA SER A 291 -19.17 5.79 -2.17
C SER A 291 -19.53 7.24 -2.54
N SER A 292 -18.54 8.13 -2.56
CA SER A 292 -18.63 9.53 -3.00
C SER A 292 -17.59 9.83 -4.08
N LEU A 293 -17.93 10.77 -4.98
CA LEU A 293 -17.00 11.30 -5.98
C LEU A 293 -15.98 12.22 -5.27
N PRO A 294 -14.66 12.08 -5.50
CA PRO A 294 -13.66 13.02 -5.00
C PRO A 294 -13.92 14.43 -5.53
N ASN A 295 -13.72 15.46 -4.69
CA ASN A 295 -14.09 16.83 -5.05
C ASN A 295 -13.17 17.43 -6.12
N MET A 296 -11.94 16.92 -6.25
CA MET A 296 -11.06 17.28 -7.38
C MET A 296 -11.58 16.81 -8.75
N MET A 297 -12.52 15.86 -8.79
CA MET A 297 -13.07 15.34 -10.03
C MET A 297 -14.36 16.07 -10.38
N THR A 298 -14.32 16.89 -11.43
CA THR A 298 -15.52 17.48 -12.03
C THR A 298 -15.93 16.63 -13.23
N THR A 299 -17.21 16.29 -13.35
CA THR A 299 -17.70 15.56 -14.54
C THR A 299 -18.11 16.55 -15.62
N SER A 300 -17.74 16.31 -16.87
CA SER A 300 -18.02 17.26 -17.98
C SER A 300 -19.49 17.31 -18.44
N GLY A 301 -20.44 16.71 -17.71
CA GLY A 301 -21.86 16.62 -18.09
C GLY A 301 -22.16 15.80 -19.35
N ARG A 302 -21.13 15.21 -19.99
CA ARG A 302 -21.25 14.41 -21.21
C ARG A 302 -21.91 13.06 -20.91
N PRO A 303 -22.77 12.52 -21.79
CA PRO A 303 -23.29 11.17 -21.63
C PRO A 303 -22.17 10.15 -21.57
N CYS A 304 -22.32 9.16 -20.69
CA CYS A 304 -21.37 8.06 -20.58
C CYS A 304 -21.44 7.16 -21.83
N GLN A 305 -20.30 6.64 -22.26
CA GLN A 305 -20.19 5.89 -23.51
C GLN A 305 -19.78 4.44 -23.23
N TRP A 306 -20.57 3.50 -23.75
CA TRP A 306 -20.24 2.08 -23.68
C TRP A 306 -19.24 1.72 -24.76
N ARG A 307 -18.22 0.94 -24.40
CA ARG A 307 -17.32 0.31 -25.37
C ARG A 307 -17.09 -1.14 -24.99
N GLY A 308 -17.18 -2.00 -26.00
CA GLY A 308 -17.13 -3.43 -25.86
C GLY A 308 -16.02 -4.10 -26.65
N SER A 309 -15.68 -5.31 -26.23
CA SER A 309 -14.89 -6.22 -27.06
C SER A 309 -15.65 -6.74 -28.28
N ASP A 310 -16.96 -6.47 -28.36
CA ASP A 310 -17.84 -6.87 -29.45
C ASP A 310 -18.08 -5.78 -30.50
N ASP A 311 -17.72 -4.52 -30.23
CA ASP A 311 -17.82 -3.42 -31.20
C ASP A 311 -16.78 -3.55 -32.34
N TYR A 312 -15.72 -4.33 -32.09
CA TYR A 312 -14.75 -4.74 -33.11
C TYR A 312 -15.17 -6.09 -33.69
N ARG A 313 -15.07 -6.28 -35.01
CA ARG A 313 -15.16 -7.64 -35.57
C ARG A 313 -14.10 -8.48 -34.85
N PRO A 314 -14.49 -9.58 -34.19
CA PRO A 314 -13.52 -10.42 -33.52
C PRO A 314 -12.62 -11.01 -34.60
N SER A 315 -11.38 -10.53 -34.69
CA SER A 315 -10.37 -11.30 -35.39
C SER A 315 -10.22 -12.60 -34.59
N ASP A 316 -10.16 -13.73 -35.29
CA ASP A 316 -10.01 -15.05 -34.66
C ASP A 316 -8.78 -15.12 -33.72
N GLN A 317 -7.86 -14.15 -33.85
CA GLN A 317 -6.69 -13.95 -32.99
C GLN A 317 -7.02 -13.68 -31.52
N PHE A 318 -8.16 -13.07 -31.19
CA PHE A 318 -8.54 -12.74 -29.80
C PHE A 318 -9.58 -13.70 -29.22
N LEU A 319 -9.93 -14.78 -29.92
CA LEU A 319 -10.90 -15.76 -29.47
C LEU A 319 -10.18 -16.98 -28.90
N GLU A 320 -10.08 -17.04 -27.57
CA GLU A 320 -9.42 -18.15 -26.91
C GLU A 320 -10.44 -19.18 -26.40
N PRO A 321 -10.27 -20.47 -26.72
CA PRO A 321 -11.07 -21.53 -26.13
C PRO A 321 -10.63 -21.74 -24.68
N VAL A 322 -11.57 -21.81 -23.73
CA VAL A 322 -11.23 -21.99 -22.31
C VAL A 322 -10.53 -23.33 -22.07
N ARG A 323 -11.09 -24.44 -22.58
CA ARG A 323 -10.44 -25.77 -22.51
C ARG A 323 -10.50 -26.54 -23.82
N TRP A 324 -11.67 -26.58 -24.45
CA TRP A 324 -11.91 -27.40 -25.63
C TRP A 324 -12.19 -26.52 -26.85
N LYS A 325 -11.45 -26.74 -27.95
CA LYS A 325 -11.48 -25.91 -29.18
C LYS A 325 -12.84 -25.82 -29.89
N ARG A 326 -13.78 -26.73 -29.61
CA ARG A 326 -15.09 -26.81 -30.29
C ARG A 326 -16.25 -26.14 -29.55
N TYR A 327 -15.99 -25.55 -28.38
CA TYR A 327 -17.03 -25.02 -27.49
C TYR A 327 -16.86 -23.53 -27.23
N SER A 328 -17.55 -22.99 -26.22
CA SER A 328 -17.57 -21.58 -25.90
C SER A 328 -16.16 -20.97 -25.79
N ASN A 329 -15.97 -19.83 -26.47
CA ASN A 329 -14.74 -19.05 -26.46
C ASN A 329 -14.88 -17.81 -25.58
N VAL A 330 -13.73 -17.24 -25.21
CA VAL A 330 -13.65 -15.97 -24.50
C VAL A 330 -12.92 -14.98 -25.39
N CYS A 331 -13.47 -13.78 -25.53
CA CYS A 331 -12.80 -12.71 -26.24
C CYS A 331 -11.78 -12.04 -25.32
N THR A 332 -10.49 -12.20 -25.63
CA THR A 332 -9.36 -11.67 -24.86
C THR A 332 -8.90 -10.28 -25.32
N SER A 333 -9.69 -9.63 -26.18
CA SER A 333 -9.40 -8.28 -26.65
C SER A 333 -9.50 -7.27 -25.51
N VAL A 334 -8.65 -6.24 -25.60
CA VAL A 334 -8.55 -5.24 -24.54
C VAL A 334 -9.62 -4.17 -24.72
N VAL A 335 -10.47 -3.99 -23.72
CA VAL A 335 -11.48 -2.92 -23.73
C VAL A 335 -10.85 -1.66 -23.14
N LYS A 336 -10.48 -0.71 -24.00
CA LYS A 336 -9.96 0.62 -23.64
C LYS A 336 -10.99 1.71 -23.99
N HIS A 337 -10.70 2.98 -23.72
CA HIS A 337 -11.46 4.11 -24.31
C HIS A 337 -11.16 4.24 -25.81
N ASP A 338 -12.07 4.86 -26.57
CA ASP A 338 -11.84 5.14 -27.99
C ASP A 338 -10.89 6.34 -28.14
N PRO A 339 -9.79 6.23 -28.89
CA PRO A 339 -8.92 7.37 -29.18
C PRO A 339 -9.63 8.52 -29.88
N ASN A 340 -10.69 8.25 -30.66
CA ASN A 340 -11.44 9.29 -31.38
C ASN A 340 -12.20 10.21 -30.41
N TRP A 341 -12.63 9.69 -29.25
CA TRP A 341 -13.32 10.51 -28.24
C TRP A 341 -12.41 11.59 -27.65
N LEU A 342 -11.09 11.39 -27.68
CA LEU A 342 -10.11 12.39 -27.27
C LEU A 342 -9.88 13.47 -28.35
N GLN A 343 -10.17 13.18 -29.62
CA GLN A 343 -10.10 14.19 -30.69
C GLN A 343 -11.29 15.14 -30.64
N GLU A 344 -12.44 14.66 -30.16
CA GLU A 344 -13.67 15.46 -29.99
C GLU A 344 -13.63 16.38 -28.76
N VAL A 345 -12.67 16.19 -27.84
CA VAL A 345 -12.64 16.89 -26.55
C VAL A 345 -11.29 17.55 -26.33
N SER A 346 -11.31 18.81 -25.89
CA SER A 346 -10.12 19.68 -25.83
C SER A 346 -9.04 19.23 -24.83
N SER A 347 -9.39 18.43 -23.81
CA SER A 347 -8.46 17.83 -22.84
C SER A 347 -9.22 17.01 -21.80
N GLY A 348 -8.67 15.87 -21.38
CA GLY A 348 -9.20 15.07 -20.28
C GLY A 348 -8.90 13.58 -20.41
N VAL A 349 -9.44 12.80 -19.47
CA VAL A 349 -9.26 11.34 -19.39
C VAL A 349 -10.60 10.64 -19.29
N PHE A 350 -10.71 9.50 -19.95
CA PHE A 350 -11.85 8.60 -19.80
C PHE A 350 -11.55 7.54 -18.74
N ILE A 351 -12.38 7.50 -17.70
CA ILE A 351 -12.33 6.49 -16.64
C ILE A 351 -13.50 5.53 -16.76
N VAL A 352 -13.37 4.36 -16.16
CA VAL A 352 -14.45 3.38 -16.10
C VAL A 352 -15.39 3.71 -14.94
N THR A 353 -16.69 3.74 -15.22
CA THR A 353 -17.80 3.99 -14.26
C THR A 353 -18.88 2.91 -14.33
N GLY A 354 -18.61 1.84 -15.07
CA GLY A 354 -19.54 0.72 -15.17
C GLY A 354 -18.98 -0.39 -16.02
N ALA A 355 -19.61 -1.55 -15.92
CA ALA A 355 -19.21 -2.73 -16.66
C ALA A 355 -20.39 -3.66 -16.93
N GLN A 356 -20.29 -4.45 -17.98
CA GLN A 356 -21.30 -5.41 -18.41
C GLN A 356 -20.63 -6.60 -19.08
N LEU A 357 -21.15 -7.80 -18.83
CA LEU A 357 -20.79 -8.98 -19.61
C LEU A 357 -21.81 -9.19 -20.72
N LEU A 358 -21.33 -9.62 -21.88
CA LEU A 358 -22.17 -9.96 -23.02
C LEU A 358 -21.81 -11.36 -23.51
N CYS A 359 -22.81 -12.13 -23.92
CA CYS A 359 -22.60 -13.40 -24.58
C CYS A 359 -23.21 -13.33 -25.98
N THR A 360 -22.41 -13.58 -27.00
CA THR A 360 -22.83 -13.59 -28.41
C THR A 360 -22.74 -15.00 -28.99
N GLY A 361 -23.43 -15.24 -30.10
CA GLY A 361 -23.42 -16.53 -30.80
C GLY A 361 -24.46 -17.55 -30.31
N LYS A 362 -24.51 -18.69 -30.99
CA LYS A 362 -25.39 -19.84 -30.66
C LYS A 362 -24.52 -21.00 -30.19
N TRP A 363 -25.05 -21.83 -29.29
CA TRP A 363 -24.37 -23.05 -28.87
C TRP A 363 -24.08 -23.94 -30.10
N ALA A 364 -22.89 -24.53 -30.24
CA ALA A 364 -21.77 -24.63 -29.29
C ALA A 364 -20.71 -23.50 -29.36
N LYS A 365 -20.81 -22.56 -30.30
CA LYS A 365 -19.83 -21.48 -30.54
C LYS A 365 -20.28 -20.15 -29.92
N THR A 366 -20.51 -20.14 -28.61
CA THR A 366 -20.82 -18.89 -27.90
C THR A 366 -19.55 -18.16 -27.48
N VAL A 367 -19.53 -16.82 -27.56
CA VAL A 367 -18.38 -16.01 -27.16
C VAL A 367 -18.73 -15.12 -25.98
N LEU A 368 -17.90 -15.12 -24.94
CA LEU A 368 -17.99 -14.18 -23.82
C LEU A 368 -17.23 -12.89 -24.14
N HIS A 369 -17.93 -11.76 -24.05
CA HIS A 369 -17.43 -10.42 -24.28
C HIS A 369 -17.54 -9.56 -23.02
N LEU A 370 -16.68 -8.55 -22.94
CA LEU A 370 -16.66 -7.54 -21.88
C LEU A 370 -17.02 -6.19 -22.48
N ARG A 371 -17.91 -5.46 -21.81
CA ARG A 371 -18.19 -4.06 -22.09
C ARG A 371 -17.91 -3.21 -20.86
N LEU A 372 -17.32 -2.04 -21.08
CA LEU A 372 -17.03 -1.05 -20.04
C LEU A 372 -17.75 0.25 -20.38
N LEU A 373 -18.25 0.91 -19.35
CA LEU A 373 -18.84 2.25 -19.44
C LEU A 373 -17.76 3.27 -19.10
N TYR A 374 -17.57 4.24 -19.99
CA TYR A 374 -16.60 5.32 -19.83
C TYR A 374 -17.28 6.64 -19.51
N THR A 375 -16.68 7.38 -18.58
CA THR A 375 -17.05 8.76 -18.24
C THR A 375 -15.83 9.65 -18.46
N HIS A 376 -16.08 10.81 -19.07
CA HIS A 376 -15.05 11.81 -19.32
C HIS A 376 -14.83 12.70 -18.10
N ILE A 377 -13.56 12.85 -17.71
CA ILE A 377 -13.13 13.81 -16.70
C ILE A 377 -12.21 14.83 -17.38
N PRO A 378 -12.62 16.11 -17.48
CA PRO A 378 -11.83 17.17 -18.06
C PRO A 378 -10.61 17.50 -17.19
N ASN A 379 -9.61 18.14 -17.79
CA ASN A 379 -8.45 18.72 -17.10
C ASN A 379 -7.59 17.74 -16.28
N CYS A 380 -7.77 16.45 -16.45
CA CYS A 380 -6.90 15.42 -15.87
C CYS A 380 -5.97 14.85 -16.94
N THR A 381 -4.80 14.38 -16.55
CA THR A 381 -3.87 13.65 -17.43
C THR A 381 -3.47 12.33 -16.78
N ILE A 382 -3.07 11.34 -17.60
CA ILE A 382 -2.61 10.05 -17.08
C ILE A 382 -1.11 10.13 -16.79
N ARG A 383 -0.73 10.04 -15.50
CA ARG A 383 0.67 10.03 -15.05
C ARG A 383 1.33 8.66 -15.22
N LYS A 384 0.63 7.61 -14.80
CA LYS A 384 1.14 6.23 -14.82
C LYS A 384 0.01 5.27 -15.07
N THR A 385 0.28 4.18 -15.81
CA THR A 385 -0.65 3.06 -15.91
C THR A 385 0.02 1.73 -15.59
N GLU A 386 -0.73 0.83 -14.98
CA GLU A 386 -0.24 -0.48 -14.56
C GLU A 386 -1.32 -1.55 -14.74
N TRP A 387 -0.96 -2.67 -15.35
CA TRP A 387 -1.82 -3.84 -15.40
C TRP A 387 -1.71 -4.61 -14.10
N ALA A 388 -2.84 -4.93 -13.48
CA ALA A 388 -2.90 -5.84 -12.36
C ALA A 388 -3.66 -7.11 -12.76
N VAL A 389 -3.10 -8.23 -12.34
CA VAL A 389 -3.77 -9.52 -12.32
C VAL A 389 -4.25 -9.76 -10.89
N ALA A 390 -5.27 -10.58 -10.76
CA ALA A 390 -5.62 -11.23 -9.51
C ALA A 390 -4.38 -11.64 -8.70
N PRO A 391 -4.31 -11.32 -7.39
CA PRO A 391 -3.22 -11.83 -6.56
C PRO A 391 -3.27 -13.36 -6.57
N GLU A 392 -2.20 -14.02 -7.04
CA GLU A 392 -2.11 -15.47 -6.97
C GLU A 392 -2.31 -15.88 -5.52
N THR A 393 -3.41 -16.57 -5.22
CA THR A 393 -3.61 -17.18 -3.92
C THR A 393 -2.44 -18.14 -3.71
N THR A 394 -1.52 -17.75 -2.85
CA THR A 394 -0.34 -18.53 -2.52
C THR A 394 -0.83 -19.90 -2.12
N ARG A 395 -0.51 -20.93 -2.92
CA ARG A 395 -0.85 -22.32 -2.63
C ARG A 395 -0.17 -22.72 -1.32
N LYS A 396 -0.89 -22.57 -0.21
CA LYS A 396 -0.67 -23.30 1.04
C LYS A 396 -2.00 -23.87 1.52
N ALA A 397 -2.50 -24.83 0.75
CA ALA A 397 -3.52 -25.74 1.22
C ALA A 397 -2.85 -26.87 2.01
N ASN A 398 -2.51 -26.61 3.28
CA ASN A 398 -2.37 -27.68 4.27
C ASN A 398 -3.75 -27.87 4.93
N PHE A 399 -4.68 -28.41 4.14
CA PHE A 399 -5.99 -28.85 4.60
C PHE A 399 -5.88 -30.31 5.06
N LEU A 400 -5.15 -30.56 6.15
CA LEU A 400 -5.27 -31.78 6.96
C LEU A 400 -4.78 -31.44 8.37
N THR A 401 -5.70 -31.26 9.30
CA THR A 401 -5.63 -31.68 10.72
C THR A 401 -6.86 -31.12 11.43
N ASN A 402 -7.98 -31.85 11.30
CA ASN A 402 -9.06 -31.78 12.25
C ASN A 402 -9.54 -33.21 12.46
N LEU A 403 -8.95 -33.89 13.43
CA LEU A 403 -9.45 -35.13 14.02
C LEU A 403 -8.86 -35.24 15.45
N SER A 404 -9.73 -34.92 16.43
CA SER A 404 -9.85 -35.48 17.79
C SER A 404 -8.62 -35.42 18.72
N THR A 405 -8.69 -34.85 19.93
CA THR A 405 -9.33 -35.48 21.10
C THR A 405 -9.45 -34.53 22.30
N THR A 406 -10.42 -34.85 23.15
CA THR A 406 -10.83 -34.26 24.43
C THR A 406 -9.77 -34.44 25.55
N PHE A 407 -9.76 -33.52 26.53
CA PHE A 407 -9.09 -33.55 27.85
C PHE A 407 -7.55 -33.60 27.94
N THR A 408 -6.92 -32.52 28.45
CA THR A 408 -6.18 -32.49 29.74
C THR A 408 -5.55 -31.12 30.03
N PHE A 409 -5.60 -30.76 31.31
CA PHE A 409 -4.99 -29.61 31.96
C PHE A 409 -3.48 -29.84 32.13
N THR A 410 -2.63 -28.92 31.66
CA THR A 410 -1.35 -28.48 32.28
C THR A 410 -0.61 -27.47 31.36
N GLN A 411 0.13 -26.55 31.99
CA GLN A 411 0.92 -25.47 31.41
C GLN A 411 1.93 -25.92 30.35
N ARG A 412 2.15 -25.11 29.28
CA ARG A 412 3.49 -24.73 28.77
C ARG A 412 3.47 -23.73 27.60
N THR A 413 4.18 -22.62 27.83
CA THR A 413 5.04 -21.83 26.92
C THR A 413 4.60 -21.59 25.47
N VAL A 414 4.10 -20.37 25.22
CA VAL A 414 3.90 -19.79 23.88
C VAL A 414 5.25 -19.33 23.31
N ASN A 415 5.86 -20.16 22.45
CA ASN A 415 6.85 -19.72 21.48
C ASN A 415 6.27 -19.96 20.08
N GLY A 416 5.76 -18.90 19.46
CA GLY A 416 5.19 -18.94 18.12
C GLY A 416 4.88 -17.53 17.64
N GLN A 417 5.82 -16.94 16.89
CA GLN A 417 5.66 -15.65 16.24
C GLN A 417 4.42 -15.67 15.32
N GLN A 418 3.31 -15.08 15.77
CA GLN A 418 2.18 -14.77 14.90
C GLN A 418 2.57 -13.60 13.99
N LYS A 419 2.70 -13.89 12.71
CA LYS A 419 2.78 -12.91 11.63
C LYS A 419 1.46 -12.12 11.63
N GLN A 420 1.50 -10.88 12.10
CA GLN A 420 0.33 -9.99 12.14
C GLN A 420 -0.24 -9.82 10.73
N ALA A 421 -1.48 -10.28 10.53
CA ALA A 421 -2.27 -9.91 9.37
C ALA A 421 -2.56 -8.39 9.43
N PRO A 422 -2.54 -7.66 8.30
CA PRO A 422 -2.83 -6.23 8.32
C PRO A 422 -4.27 -6.01 8.80
N THR A 423 -4.41 -5.44 10.00
CA THR A 423 -5.69 -5.12 10.63
C THR A 423 -6.35 -3.99 9.84
N ALA A 424 -7.19 -4.36 8.86
CA ALA A 424 -8.06 -3.42 8.14
C ALA A 424 -9.26 -3.08 9.03
N LEU A 425 -9.07 -2.13 9.95
CA LEU A 425 -10.16 -1.48 10.69
C LEU A 425 -10.93 -0.57 9.72
N ASN A 426 -11.83 -1.15 8.95
CA ASN A 426 -12.90 -0.42 8.28
C ASN A 426 -14.17 -0.63 9.12
N SER A 427 -14.57 0.39 9.88
CA SER A 427 -15.85 0.41 10.57
C SER A 427 -16.96 0.59 9.53
N GLY A 428 -17.67 -0.50 9.21
CA GLY A 428 -18.89 -0.47 8.41
C GLY A 428 -18.75 -1.18 7.07
N VAL A 429 -19.58 -2.22 6.91
CA VAL A 429 -19.79 -3.07 5.73
C VAL A 429 -18.81 -4.25 5.61
N TYR A 430 -19.25 -5.40 6.14
CA TYR A 430 -18.78 -6.78 5.93
C TYR A 430 -17.26 -6.97 5.73
N PRO A 431 -16.49 -7.31 6.79
CA PRO A 431 -15.05 -7.62 6.68
C PRO A 431 -14.80 -8.91 5.87
N ASP A 432 -15.74 -9.84 5.93
CA ASP A 432 -15.78 -10.99 5.05
C ASP A 432 -16.51 -10.59 3.78
N GLY A 433 -15.81 -10.65 2.64
CA GLY A 433 -16.46 -10.66 1.34
C GLY A 433 -17.61 -11.68 1.33
N PRO A 434 -18.59 -11.55 0.41
CA PRO A 434 -19.76 -12.41 0.40
C PRO A 434 -19.34 -13.88 0.49
N PRO A 435 -20.02 -14.72 1.30
CA PRO A 435 -19.55 -16.04 1.67
C PRO A 435 -19.10 -16.78 0.41
N ALA A 436 -17.85 -17.28 0.44
CA ALA A 436 -17.30 -18.06 -0.65
C ALA A 436 -18.34 -19.14 -1.03
N PRO A 437 -18.71 -19.30 -2.31
CA PRO A 437 -19.76 -20.24 -2.69
C PRO A 437 -19.27 -21.67 -2.41
N ILE A 438 -19.60 -22.18 -1.22
CA ILE A 438 -19.24 -23.53 -0.73
C ILE A 438 -19.82 -24.62 -1.66
N ARG A 439 -20.82 -24.27 -2.49
CA ARG A 439 -21.64 -25.21 -3.26
C ARG A 439 -21.22 -25.45 -4.72
N SER A 440 -20.26 -24.71 -5.30
CA SER A 440 -19.93 -24.84 -6.74
C SER A 440 -18.46 -25.17 -7.06
N LYS A 441 -17.83 -26.09 -6.29
CA LYS A 441 -16.47 -26.63 -6.57
C LYS A 441 -16.23 -27.06 -8.03
N LYS A 442 -17.28 -27.45 -8.78
CA LYS A 442 -17.20 -27.82 -10.21
C LYS A 442 -17.01 -26.61 -11.15
N LEU A 443 -17.61 -25.45 -10.84
CA LEU A 443 -17.55 -24.24 -11.68
C LEU A 443 -16.32 -23.39 -11.40
N LEU A 444 -15.82 -23.41 -10.15
CA LEU A 444 -14.55 -22.78 -9.75
C LEU A 444 -13.33 -23.35 -10.49
N LYS A 445 -13.47 -24.52 -11.14
CA LYS A 445 -12.44 -25.07 -12.03
C LYS A 445 -12.25 -24.29 -13.33
N TYR A 446 -13.26 -23.50 -13.73
CA TYR A 446 -13.28 -22.73 -14.97
C TYR A 446 -13.15 -21.23 -14.75
N MET A 447 -13.10 -20.75 -13.51
CA MET A 447 -13.18 -19.33 -13.20
C MET A 447 -12.26 -18.95 -12.06
N ASP A 448 -11.65 -17.78 -12.19
CA ASP A 448 -11.01 -17.08 -11.08
C ASP A 448 -11.96 -15.98 -10.56
N MET A 449 -12.28 -16.05 -9.26
CA MET A 449 -13.16 -15.09 -8.57
C MET A 449 -12.38 -14.12 -7.68
N SER A 450 -11.05 -14.15 -7.77
CA SER A 450 -10.15 -13.18 -7.15
C SER A 450 -10.56 -11.73 -7.44
N GLU A 451 -10.48 -10.89 -6.42
CA GLU A 451 -10.73 -9.47 -6.57
C GLU A 451 -9.51 -8.76 -7.17
N VAL A 452 -9.70 -8.04 -8.27
CA VAL A 452 -8.65 -7.20 -8.86
C VAL A 452 -8.90 -5.76 -8.42
N VAL A 453 -8.32 -5.41 -7.29
CA VAL A 453 -8.54 -4.13 -6.59
C VAL A 453 -7.20 -3.50 -6.21
N ARG A 454 -7.13 -2.16 -6.24
CA ARG A 454 -6.01 -1.41 -5.64
C ARG A 454 -6.49 -0.76 -4.34
N ARG A 455 -5.77 -1.01 -3.25
CA ARG A 455 -6.11 -0.57 -1.89
C ARG A 455 -5.22 0.59 -1.44
N PRO A 456 -5.49 1.24 -0.30
CA PRO A 456 -4.64 2.31 0.23
C PRO A 456 -3.20 1.87 0.55
N HIS A 457 -2.99 0.56 0.70
CA HIS A 457 -1.66 -0.04 0.89
C HIS A 457 -0.84 -0.02 -0.41
N ASP A 458 -1.50 0.06 -1.58
CA ASP A 458 -0.84 0.14 -2.88
C ASP A 458 -0.53 1.61 -3.19
N ALA A 459 0.65 2.06 -2.75
CA ALA A 459 1.09 3.44 -3.00
C ALA A 459 0.99 3.80 -4.50
N PRO A 460 0.47 4.98 -4.86
CA PRO A 460 0.10 6.12 -3.99
C PRO A 460 -1.37 6.12 -3.50
N GLY A 461 -2.12 5.02 -3.67
CA GLY A 461 -3.43 4.80 -3.04
C GLY A 461 -4.65 5.48 -3.69
N HIS A 462 -4.50 6.12 -4.85
CA HIS A 462 -5.56 6.79 -5.60
C HIS A 462 -5.69 6.26 -7.05
N TRP A 463 -5.71 4.93 -7.18
CA TRP A 463 -5.75 4.23 -8.46
C TRP A 463 -7.16 4.12 -9.04
N LEU A 464 -7.29 4.31 -10.35
CA LEU A 464 -8.55 4.23 -11.08
C LEU A 464 -8.50 3.24 -12.23
N VAL A 465 -9.63 2.58 -12.51
CA VAL A 465 -9.74 1.65 -13.64
C VAL A 465 -9.93 2.43 -14.94
N THR A 466 -9.09 2.15 -15.93
CA THR A 466 -9.13 2.78 -17.27
C THR A 466 -9.27 1.80 -18.42
N ALA A 467 -9.03 0.51 -18.18
CA ALA A 467 -9.29 -0.56 -19.13
C ALA A 467 -9.39 -1.90 -18.40
N ALA A 468 -9.99 -2.90 -19.06
CA ALA A 468 -9.95 -4.26 -18.58
C ALA A 468 -10.04 -5.24 -19.76
N LYS A 469 -9.62 -6.47 -19.53
CA LYS A 469 -9.74 -7.59 -20.48
C LYS A 469 -10.00 -8.89 -19.72
N ILE A 470 -10.69 -9.80 -20.37
CA ILE A 470 -10.85 -11.17 -19.88
C ILE A 470 -9.70 -12.00 -20.44
N VAL A 471 -9.10 -12.88 -19.65
CA VAL A 471 -7.99 -13.74 -20.08
C VAL A 471 -8.30 -15.19 -19.72
N ASN A 472 -7.78 -16.13 -20.51
CA ASN A 472 -7.80 -17.54 -20.18
C ASN A 472 -6.44 -17.98 -19.61
N GLU A 473 -6.31 -17.99 -18.28
CA GLU A 473 -5.08 -18.42 -17.60
C GLU A 473 -5.21 -19.88 -17.17
N GLY A 474 -4.50 -20.78 -17.86
CA GLY A 474 -4.47 -22.21 -17.50
C GLY A 474 -5.83 -22.93 -17.58
N GLY A 475 -6.72 -22.47 -18.46
CA GLY A 475 -8.06 -23.01 -18.64
C GLY A 475 -9.10 -22.49 -17.64
N LYS A 476 -8.80 -21.35 -17.01
CA LYS A 476 -9.73 -20.58 -16.17
C LYS A 476 -9.92 -19.18 -16.75
N ILE A 477 -11.16 -18.71 -16.70
CA ILE A 477 -11.52 -17.34 -17.04
C ILE A 477 -11.08 -16.45 -15.88
N SER A 478 -10.11 -15.57 -16.12
CA SER A 478 -9.63 -14.56 -15.17
C SER A 478 -9.83 -13.16 -15.75
N LEU A 479 -9.73 -12.15 -14.87
CA LEU A 479 -9.87 -10.75 -15.23
C LEU A 479 -8.52 -10.04 -15.05
N GLN A 480 -8.11 -9.28 -16.06
CA GLN A 480 -6.97 -8.38 -15.95
C GLN A 480 -7.45 -6.93 -16.08
N VAL A 481 -7.05 -6.09 -15.13
CA VAL A 481 -7.54 -4.72 -15.01
C VAL A 481 -6.36 -3.76 -15.15
N LYS A 482 -6.53 -2.72 -15.97
CA LYS A 482 -5.56 -1.63 -16.10
C LYS A 482 -5.95 -0.50 -15.17
N PHE A 483 -5.06 -0.23 -14.23
CA PHE A 483 -5.16 0.92 -13.34
C PHE A 483 -4.35 2.09 -13.91
N ALA A 484 -4.83 3.30 -13.64
CA ALA A 484 -4.14 4.54 -13.95
C ALA A 484 -4.09 5.43 -12.70
N LEU A 485 -2.99 6.17 -12.58
CA LEU A 485 -2.86 7.34 -11.74
C LEU A 485 -3.10 8.57 -12.61
N LEU A 486 -3.93 9.46 -12.10
CA LEU A 486 -4.25 10.71 -12.77
C LEU A 486 -3.55 11.86 -12.05
N ASP A 487 -3.04 12.80 -12.83
CA ASP A 487 -2.71 14.12 -12.31
C ASP A 487 -3.97 14.99 -12.40
N TYR A 488 -4.32 15.56 -11.25
CA TYR A 488 -5.49 16.42 -11.07
C TYR A 488 -5.06 17.91 -11.10
N PRO A 489 -5.96 18.82 -11.51
CA PRO A 489 -5.65 20.25 -11.61
C PRO A 489 -5.46 20.97 -10.27
#